data_AF-A0AA39QGZ1-F1
#
_entry.id   AF-A0AA39QGZ1-F1
#
_cell.length_a   1.000
_cell.length_b   1.000
_cell.length_c   1.000
_cell.angle_alpha   90.00
_cell.angle_beta   90.00
_cell.angle_gamma   90.00
#
_symmetry.space_group_name_H-M   'P 1'
#
loop_
_entity.id
_entity.type
_entity.pdbx_description
1 polymer ?
#
loop_
_entity_poly.entity_id
_entity_poly.type
_entity_poly.pdbx_seq_one_letter_code
_entity_poly.pdbx_strand_id
1 'polypeptide(L)'
;MIILLSASVIPLSLTLLSSFWIPQEFSRHEKLDDAEVVRKLERWKNDASQVLLELKTLLNQHDENISLEDQADVVASVVPFDGEDPWVAPDAREISIDILRGFPEPDVHLLKRILMHDVKPLFLSTPHPSLNLSTRRKLPRLAGGPMASQDYFEEQTWKEHPMTASLVLFVIKNIRSEDYEDLWHPVIPSVMSLLDDYEARYKIKGVRIVSEMLHIVPKMLLKRTGVDGLLLVSLNKCLGHLKDPESPELLRVAISATLSLILLTTEHGTAQRFDQLCALLGDGIIGTVWTYASDSFEVILATVEALPPLMKALDIGIARYLKALIPQLVHPLYPNSVRPTPIVLQKHSLIALVTVINECSPRIGGWKGTILDGVGRCWVALQDVDPSRNDDGEELKELLRRTCRELANACPSVVQAGEAHAFG
;
A
#
# COMPACT_ATOMS: atom_id res chain seq x y z
N MET A 1 7.74 -40.10 49.03
CA MET A 1 6.51 -39.49 48.50
C MET A 1 6.93 -38.69 47.30
N ILE A 2 6.76 -39.30 46.12
CA ILE A 2 7.33 -38.87 44.84
C ILE A 2 6.49 -37.71 44.32
N ILE A 3 7.15 -36.59 44.02
CA ILE A 3 6.55 -35.43 43.36
C ILE A 3 6.31 -35.85 41.90
N LEU A 4 5.03 -35.92 41.52
CA LEU A 4 4.57 -36.01 40.14
C LEU A 4 4.85 -34.66 39.44
N LEU A 5 5.93 -34.61 38.66
CA LEU A 5 6.16 -33.60 37.62
C LEU A 5 5.81 -34.26 36.28
N SER A 6 4.53 -34.26 35.93
CA SER A 6 4.08 -34.51 34.56
C SER A 6 3.76 -33.15 33.92
N ALA A 7 4.75 -32.61 33.22
CA ALA A 7 4.55 -31.57 32.22
C ALA A 7 5.53 -31.87 31.08
N SER A 8 5.04 -32.59 30.07
CA SER A 8 5.67 -32.77 28.77
C SER A 8 5.58 -31.45 27.99
N VAL A 9 6.37 -30.46 28.42
CA VAL A 9 6.57 -29.24 27.64
C VAL A 9 7.46 -29.61 26.46
N ILE A 10 7.03 -29.33 25.22
CA ILE A 10 7.90 -29.39 24.06
C ILE A 10 9.08 -28.46 24.35
N PRO A 11 10.32 -28.93 24.52
CA PRO A 11 11.43 -28.01 24.58
C PRO A 11 11.69 -27.61 23.14
N LEU A 12 10.95 -26.63 22.63
CA LEU A 12 11.39 -25.82 21.51
C LEU A 12 12.72 -25.25 21.96
N SER A 13 13.81 -25.89 21.53
CA SER A 13 15.13 -25.50 22.00
C SER A 13 15.30 -24.03 21.63
N LEU A 14 15.64 -23.18 22.60
CA LEU A 14 15.95 -21.76 22.38
C LEU A 14 16.97 -21.59 21.23
N THR A 15 17.80 -22.61 21.00
CA THR A 15 18.71 -22.73 19.88
C THR A 15 18.01 -22.76 18.52
N LEU A 16 16.92 -23.52 18.34
CA LEU A 16 16.20 -23.60 17.06
C LEU A 16 15.43 -22.30 16.76
N LEU A 17 14.81 -21.70 17.78
CA LEU A 17 14.13 -20.40 17.61
C LEU A 17 15.14 -19.27 17.34
N SER A 18 16.33 -19.31 17.94
CA SER A 18 17.39 -18.34 17.66
C SER A 18 17.89 -18.39 16.21
N SER A 19 17.76 -19.52 15.53
CA SER A 19 18.13 -19.66 14.11
C SER A 19 17.19 -18.89 13.17
N PHE A 20 15.99 -18.53 13.61
CA PHE A 20 15.07 -17.68 12.85
C PHE A 20 15.34 -16.18 13.02
N TRP A 21 16.34 -15.79 13.82
CA TRP A 21 16.73 -14.40 13.94
C TRP A 21 17.27 -13.87 12.61
N ILE A 22 16.46 -13.03 11.95
CA ILE A 22 16.80 -12.47 10.64
C ILE A 22 17.99 -11.51 10.82
N PRO A 23 19.10 -11.73 10.07
CA PRO A 23 20.25 -10.83 10.09
C PRO A 23 19.86 -9.37 9.80
N GLN A 24 20.36 -8.43 10.60
CA GLN A 24 20.10 -6.99 10.46
C GLN A 24 20.53 -6.45 9.08
N GLU A 25 21.53 -7.08 8.46
CA GLU A 25 22.04 -6.70 7.14
C GLU A 25 20.96 -6.78 6.06
N PHE A 26 19.91 -7.60 6.25
CA PHE A 26 18.76 -7.62 5.35
C PHE A 26 17.99 -6.29 5.32
N SER A 27 18.01 -5.48 6.38
CA SER A 27 17.42 -4.12 6.39
C SER A 27 18.10 -3.16 5.40
N ARG A 28 19.28 -3.51 4.88
CA ARG A 28 20.03 -2.73 3.89
C ARG A 28 20.43 -3.55 2.66
N HIS A 29 19.71 -4.65 2.38
CA HIS A 29 20.08 -5.63 1.36
C HIS A 29 20.39 -5.02 -0.02
N GLU A 30 19.57 -4.08 -0.49
CA GLU A 30 19.73 -3.41 -1.79
C GLU A 30 20.97 -2.51 -1.91
N LYS A 31 21.60 -2.17 -0.77
CA LYS A 31 22.78 -1.30 -0.70
C LYS A 31 24.04 -2.10 -0.30
N LEU A 32 23.98 -3.43 -0.30
CA LEU A 32 25.11 -4.29 0.03
C LEU A 32 26.02 -4.48 -1.19
N ASP A 33 27.23 -3.94 -1.12
CA ASP A 33 28.27 -4.14 -2.14
C ASP A 33 29.30 -5.22 -1.74
N ASP A 34 29.28 -5.67 -0.48
CA ASP A 34 30.22 -6.67 0.02
C ASP A 34 29.78 -8.10 -0.34
N ALA A 35 30.49 -8.69 -1.30
CA ALA A 35 30.23 -10.04 -1.78
C ALA A 35 30.29 -11.12 -0.69
N GLU A 36 31.10 -10.93 0.36
CA GLU A 36 31.19 -11.89 1.46
C GLU A 36 29.96 -11.84 2.36
N VAL A 37 29.46 -10.63 2.64
CA VAL A 37 28.20 -10.43 3.38
C VAL A 37 27.03 -11.01 2.60
N VAL A 38 26.94 -10.74 1.29
CA VAL A 38 25.89 -11.30 0.43
C VAL A 38 25.92 -12.83 0.44
N ARG A 39 27.10 -13.45 0.32
CA ARG A 39 27.26 -14.90 0.38
C ARG A 39 26.84 -15.48 1.73
N LYS A 40 27.16 -14.80 2.84
CA LYS A 40 26.73 -15.19 4.19
C LYS A 40 25.22 -15.15 4.33
N LEU A 41 24.57 -14.09 3.83
CA LEU A 41 23.11 -13.94 3.84
C LEU A 41 22.43 -15.01 3.00
N GLU A 42 22.96 -15.33 1.83
CA GLU A 42 22.40 -16.37 0.97
C GLU A 42 22.54 -17.76 1.60
N ARG A 43 23.65 -18.04 2.29
CA ARG A 43 23.78 -19.27 3.08
C ARG A 43 22.73 -19.33 4.19
N TRP A 44 22.59 -18.26 4.97
CA TRP A 44 21.58 -18.20 6.03
C TRP A 44 20.16 -18.41 5.50
N LYS A 45 19.82 -17.81 4.34
CA LYS A 45 18.52 -17.97 3.67
C LYS A 45 18.21 -19.43 3.31
N ASN A 46 19.21 -20.14 2.78
CA ASN A 46 19.08 -21.57 2.47
C ASN A 46 18.94 -22.41 3.75
N ASP A 47 19.75 -22.11 4.77
CA ASP A 47 19.70 -22.82 6.05
C ASP A 47 18.35 -22.61 6.76
N ALA A 48 17.78 -21.39 6.71
CA ALA A 48 16.48 -21.08 7.30
C ALA A 48 15.35 -21.97 6.75
N SER A 49 15.40 -22.34 5.47
CA SER A 49 14.42 -23.24 4.86
C SER A 49 14.49 -24.65 5.46
N GLN A 50 15.70 -25.14 5.75
CA GLN A 50 15.90 -26.43 6.42
C GLN A 50 15.42 -26.39 7.87
N VAL A 51 15.73 -25.31 8.60
CA VAL A 51 15.28 -25.13 9.99
C VAL A 51 13.75 -25.04 10.07
N LEU A 52 13.08 -24.37 9.12
CA LEU A 52 11.61 -24.37 9.03
C LEU A 52 11.05 -25.78 8.81
N LEU A 53 11.70 -26.60 7.97
CA LEU A 53 11.27 -27.98 7.72
C LEU A 53 11.45 -28.86 8.97
N GLU A 54 12.55 -28.68 9.70
CA GLU A 54 12.79 -29.32 10.99
C GLU A 54 11.71 -28.92 12.01
N LEU A 55 11.40 -27.63 12.13
CA LEU A 55 10.34 -27.12 12.99
C LEU A 55 8.99 -27.76 12.64
N LYS A 56 8.62 -27.78 11.37
CA LYS A 56 7.38 -28.41 10.89
C LYS A 56 7.32 -29.89 11.27
N THR A 57 8.43 -30.60 11.12
CA THR A 57 8.52 -32.02 11.46
C THR A 57 8.34 -32.24 12.97
N LEU A 58 8.93 -31.38 13.80
CA LEU A 58 8.76 -31.42 15.26
C LEU A 58 7.31 -31.14 15.67
N LEU A 59 6.68 -30.11 15.08
CA LEU A 59 5.28 -29.78 15.35
C LEU A 59 4.33 -30.92 14.97
N ASN A 60 4.57 -31.60 13.84
CA ASN A 60 3.76 -32.74 13.41
C ASN A 60 3.95 -34.00 14.28
N GLN A 61 5.10 -34.14 14.94
CA GLN A 61 5.40 -35.28 15.82
C GLN A 61 4.79 -35.10 17.22
N HIS A 62 4.52 -33.86 17.63
CA HIS A 62 4.00 -33.52 18.94
C HIS A 62 2.58 -32.96 18.82
N ASP A 63 1.59 -33.85 18.80
CA ASP A 63 0.14 -33.56 18.74
C ASP A 63 -0.44 -33.06 20.09
N GLU A 64 0.41 -32.55 20.99
CA GLU A 64 0.02 -32.06 22.32
C GLU A 64 -0.26 -30.55 22.28
N ASN A 65 -1.23 -30.10 23.10
CA ASN A 65 -1.58 -28.68 23.29
C ASN A 65 -0.33 -27.84 23.63
N ILE A 66 0.23 -27.18 22.61
CA ILE A 66 1.34 -26.24 22.74
C ILE A 66 0.91 -25.09 23.68
N SER A 67 1.77 -24.69 24.61
CA SER A 67 1.47 -23.56 25.51
C SER A 67 1.28 -22.26 24.71
N LEU A 68 0.52 -21.30 25.25
CA LEU A 68 0.31 -20.02 24.55
C LEU A 68 1.63 -19.26 24.34
N GLU A 69 2.61 -19.42 25.23
CA GLU A 69 3.94 -18.81 25.10
C GLU A 69 4.72 -19.42 23.94
N ASP A 70 4.77 -20.76 23.87
CA ASP A 70 5.44 -21.47 22.79
C ASP A 70 4.76 -21.23 21.43
N GLN A 71 3.42 -21.15 21.41
CA GLN A 71 2.67 -20.76 20.22
C GLN A 71 3.05 -19.36 19.75
N ALA A 72 3.15 -18.39 20.67
CA ALA A 72 3.53 -17.01 20.34
C ALA A 72 4.94 -16.95 19.74
N ASP A 73 5.89 -17.65 20.35
CA ASP A 73 7.28 -17.62 19.93
C ASP A 73 7.48 -18.33 18.57
N VAL A 74 6.75 -19.43 18.32
CA VAL A 74 6.72 -20.10 17.00
C VAL A 74 6.11 -19.19 15.95
N VAL A 75 4.93 -18.63 16.21
CA VAL A 75 4.24 -17.73 15.27
C VAL A 75 5.11 -16.51 14.96
N ALA A 76 5.68 -15.87 15.96
CA ALA A 76 6.55 -14.71 15.78
C ALA A 76 7.82 -15.04 14.96
N SER A 77 8.32 -16.27 15.06
CA SER A 77 9.50 -16.71 14.30
C SER A 77 9.17 -17.11 12.85
N VAL A 78 7.96 -17.62 12.59
CA VAL A 78 7.56 -18.17 11.28
C VAL A 78 6.90 -17.12 10.39
N VAL A 79 6.11 -16.20 10.96
CA VAL A 79 5.41 -15.12 10.24
C VAL A 79 6.29 -14.34 9.26
N PRO A 80 7.55 -13.97 9.59
CA PRO A 80 8.41 -13.24 8.67
C PRO A 80 8.73 -13.97 7.36
N PHE A 81 8.44 -15.27 7.26
CA PHE A 81 8.65 -16.08 6.07
C PHE A 81 7.39 -16.27 5.22
N ASP A 82 6.23 -15.70 5.58
CA ASP A 82 4.99 -15.74 4.76
C ASP A 82 5.02 -14.71 3.60
N GLY A 83 5.94 -13.74 3.67
CA GLY A 83 6.05 -12.62 2.74
C GLY A 83 6.89 -12.87 1.48
N GLU A 84 7.22 -11.76 0.81
CA GLU A 84 8.08 -11.71 -0.39
C GLU A 84 9.36 -10.89 -0.10
N ASP A 85 9.73 -10.80 1.17
CA ASP A 85 10.91 -10.06 1.59
C ASP A 85 12.21 -10.74 1.11
N PRO A 86 13.35 -10.01 0.98
CA PRO A 86 14.58 -10.54 0.38
C PRO A 86 15.14 -11.83 1.02
N TRP A 87 14.90 -12.00 2.33
CA TRP A 87 15.35 -13.16 3.10
C TRP A 87 14.46 -14.40 2.90
N VAL A 88 13.30 -14.29 2.25
CA VAL A 88 12.37 -15.39 2.08
C VAL A 88 12.72 -16.18 0.82
N ALA A 89 12.97 -17.48 0.97
CA ALA A 89 13.10 -18.41 -0.15
C ALA A 89 11.72 -18.97 -0.54
N PRO A 90 11.47 -19.33 -1.82
CA PRO A 90 10.19 -19.90 -2.24
C PRO A 90 9.76 -21.10 -1.39
N ASP A 91 10.67 -22.04 -1.15
CA ASP A 91 10.42 -23.24 -0.32
C ASP A 91 10.11 -22.87 1.14
N ALA A 92 10.86 -21.90 1.70
CA ALA A 92 10.60 -21.39 3.05
C ALA A 92 9.20 -20.79 3.19
N ARG A 93 8.71 -20.12 2.16
CA ARG A 93 7.36 -19.54 2.13
C ARG A 93 6.27 -20.60 2.14
N GLU A 94 6.43 -21.66 1.35
CA GLU A 94 5.45 -22.75 1.34
C GLU A 94 5.42 -23.47 2.68
N ILE A 95 6.59 -23.71 3.30
CA ILE A 95 6.69 -24.35 4.61
C ILE A 95 6.09 -23.47 5.71
N SER A 96 6.39 -22.15 5.70
CA SER A 96 5.87 -21.22 6.71
C SER A 96 4.34 -21.13 6.67
N ILE A 97 3.75 -21.04 5.48
CA ILE A 97 2.29 -21.04 5.29
C ILE A 97 1.67 -22.32 5.85
N ASP A 98 2.30 -23.48 5.62
CA ASP A 98 1.78 -24.76 6.11
C ASP A 98 1.85 -24.86 7.64
N ILE A 99 2.95 -24.41 8.25
CA ILE A 99 3.08 -24.31 9.71
C ILE A 99 1.99 -23.40 10.28
N LEU A 100 1.80 -22.21 9.72
CA LEU A 100 0.81 -21.23 10.20
C LEU A 100 -0.63 -21.73 10.07
N ARG A 101 -0.95 -22.51 9.03
CA ARG A 101 -2.26 -23.18 8.87
C ARG A 101 -2.53 -24.26 9.91
N GLY A 102 -1.49 -24.83 10.51
CA GLY A 102 -1.62 -25.81 11.57
C GLY A 102 -2.11 -25.20 12.89
N PHE A 103 -1.99 -23.88 13.05
CA PHE A 103 -2.49 -23.19 14.24
C PHE A 103 -3.95 -22.75 14.05
N PRO A 104 -4.79 -22.84 15.11
CA PRO A 104 -6.13 -22.28 15.08
C PRO A 104 -6.08 -20.76 14.89
N GLU A 105 -7.22 -20.15 14.52
CA GLU A 105 -7.32 -18.69 14.43
C GLU A 105 -6.73 -18.01 15.68
N PRO A 106 -5.81 -17.04 15.53
CA PRO A 106 -5.14 -16.41 16.66
C PRO A 106 -6.13 -15.76 17.63
N ASP A 107 -6.12 -16.20 18.89
CA ASP A 107 -6.90 -15.55 19.95
C ASP A 107 -6.27 -14.19 20.33
N VAL A 108 -7.07 -13.29 20.89
CA VAL A 108 -6.65 -11.95 21.34
C VAL A 108 -5.47 -12.02 22.31
N HIS A 109 -5.40 -13.06 23.16
CA HIS A 109 -4.30 -13.26 24.10
C HIS A 109 -2.97 -13.54 23.39
N LEU A 110 -2.99 -14.32 22.32
CA LEU A 110 -1.81 -14.62 21.49
C LEU A 110 -1.32 -13.34 20.80
N LEU A 111 -2.23 -12.59 20.17
CA LEU A 111 -1.92 -11.32 19.51
C LEU A 111 -1.35 -10.29 20.51
N LYS A 112 -1.93 -10.22 21.71
CA LYS A 112 -1.46 -9.33 22.78
C LYS A 112 -0.07 -9.72 23.26
N ARG A 113 0.23 -11.01 23.38
CA ARG A 113 1.58 -11.51 23.76
C ARG A 113 2.61 -11.08 22.71
N ILE A 114 2.34 -11.33 21.44
CA ILE A 114 3.22 -10.94 20.32
C ILE A 114 3.46 -9.43 20.35
N LEU A 115 2.39 -8.64 20.46
CA LEU A 115 2.50 -7.19 20.50
C LEU A 115 3.31 -6.68 21.69
N MET A 116 3.11 -7.24 22.88
CA MET A 116 3.71 -6.71 24.10
C MET A 116 5.17 -7.10 24.29
N HIS A 117 5.58 -8.26 23.77
CA HIS A 117 6.91 -8.82 23.99
C HIS A 117 7.80 -8.76 22.76
N ASP A 118 7.24 -8.89 21.55
CA ASP A 118 8.03 -8.97 20.32
C ASP A 118 8.01 -7.65 19.53
N VAL A 119 6.89 -6.92 19.57
CA VAL A 119 6.74 -5.66 18.81
C VAL A 119 7.04 -4.44 19.67
N LYS A 120 6.29 -4.23 20.75
CA LYS A 120 6.32 -3.00 21.56
C LYS A 120 7.73 -2.63 22.04
N PRO A 121 8.58 -3.56 22.54
CA PRO A 121 9.92 -3.20 23.01
C PRO A 121 10.79 -2.53 21.94
N LEU A 122 10.59 -2.88 20.67
CA LEU A 122 11.33 -2.32 19.54
C LEU A 122 11.03 -0.84 19.28
N PHE A 123 9.90 -0.33 19.78
CA PHE A 123 9.48 1.06 19.63
C PHE A 123 9.54 1.88 20.93
N LEU A 124 10.04 1.30 22.03
CA LEU A 124 10.11 1.99 23.33
C LEU A 124 11.21 3.06 23.38
N SER A 125 12.32 2.84 22.68
CA SER A 125 13.45 3.79 22.63
C SER A 125 13.10 5.07 21.86
N THR A 126 12.27 4.95 20.82
CA THR A 126 11.88 6.04 19.93
C THR A 126 10.35 6.19 19.89
N PRO A 127 9.73 6.77 20.93
CA PRO A 127 8.30 6.97 20.95
C PRO A 127 7.84 7.98 19.90
N HIS A 128 6.76 7.64 19.19
CA HIS A 128 6.24 8.51 18.12
C HIS A 128 5.81 9.90 18.63
N PRO A 129 6.31 11.01 18.04
CA PRO A 129 6.14 12.36 18.58
C PRO A 129 4.70 12.89 18.48
N SER A 130 3.88 12.37 17.55
CA SER A 130 2.49 12.80 17.40
C SER A 130 1.49 12.06 18.30
N LEU A 131 1.95 11.06 19.05
CA LEU A 131 1.09 10.21 19.87
C LEU A 131 1.35 10.43 21.35
N ASN A 132 0.27 10.49 22.12
CA ASN A 132 0.35 10.57 23.57
C ASN A 132 0.85 9.22 24.12
N LEU A 133 1.90 9.20 24.94
CA LEU A 133 2.50 7.95 25.44
C LEU A 133 1.54 7.04 26.22
N SER A 134 0.62 7.62 27.01
CA SER A 134 -0.31 6.85 27.85
C SER A 134 -1.61 6.52 27.13
N THR A 135 -2.18 7.49 26.42
CA THR A 135 -3.50 7.33 25.78
C THR A 135 -3.41 6.90 24.31
N ARG A 136 -2.24 7.02 23.68
CA ARG A 136 -1.98 6.78 22.25
C ARG A 136 -2.95 7.52 21.30
N ARG A 137 -3.59 8.57 21.81
CA ARG A 137 -4.36 9.53 21.04
C ARG A 137 -3.42 10.49 20.35
N LYS A 138 -3.89 11.05 19.24
CA LYS A 138 -3.21 12.16 18.56
C LYS A 138 -3.00 13.32 19.54
N LEU A 139 -1.76 13.81 19.63
CA LEU A 139 -1.44 15.01 20.37
C LEU A 139 -1.73 16.27 19.53
N PRO A 140 -2.20 17.37 20.15
CA PRO A 140 -2.38 18.65 19.47
C PRO A 140 -1.05 19.31 19.07
N ARG A 141 0.06 18.96 19.74
CA ARG A 141 1.43 19.41 19.44
C ARG A 141 2.39 18.22 19.60
N LEU A 142 3.48 18.21 18.83
CA LEU A 142 4.49 17.15 18.92
C LEU A 142 5.11 17.11 20.32
N ALA A 143 5.22 15.90 20.89
CA ALA A 143 5.99 15.65 22.09
C ALA A 143 7.48 15.82 21.78
N GLY A 144 8.20 16.62 22.58
CA GLY A 144 9.61 16.95 22.34
C GLY A 144 9.86 18.29 21.64
N GLY A 145 8.81 19.03 21.27
CA GLY A 145 8.93 20.36 20.67
C GLY A 145 9.06 20.36 19.13
N PRO A 146 9.42 21.52 18.52
CA PRO A 146 9.41 21.68 17.06
C PRO A 146 10.42 20.79 16.32
N MET A 147 11.54 20.44 16.96
CA MET A 147 12.60 19.61 16.38
C MET A 147 12.41 18.12 16.66
N ALA A 148 11.38 17.73 17.43
CA ALA A 148 11.13 16.33 17.79
C ALA A 148 10.98 15.39 16.60
N SER A 149 10.56 15.91 15.44
CA SER A 149 10.50 15.11 14.22
C SER A 149 11.87 14.72 13.68
N GLN A 150 12.92 15.52 13.90
CA GLN A 150 14.29 15.19 13.47
C GLN A 150 14.90 14.19 14.45
N ASP A 151 14.83 14.49 15.74
CA ASP A 151 15.34 13.63 16.82
C ASP A 151 14.69 12.23 16.78
N TYR A 152 13.42 12.12 16.37
CA TYR A 152 12.70 10.84 16.25
C TYR A 152 13.34 9.84 15.26
N PHE A 153 14.10 10.33 14.26
CA PHE A 153 14.74 9.46 13.28
C PHE A 153 16.15 9.02 13.68
N GLU A 154 16.72 9.64 14.72
CA GLU A 154 17.99 9.24 15.30
C GLU A 154 17.70 8.07 16.28
N GLU A 155 18.29 6.89 16.05
CA GLU A 155 18.20 5.71 16.94
C GLU A 155 16.93 4.83 16.88
N GLN A 156 16.38 4.61 15.69
CA GLN A 156 15.26 3.67 15.47
C GLN A 156 15.68 2.19 15.54
N THR A 157 15.68 1.60 16.74
CA THR A 157 16.07 0.20 17.01
C THR A 157 15.20 -0.85 16.29
N TRP A 158 13.94 -0.54 15.99
CA TRP A 158 13.08 -1.44 15.22
C TRP A 158 13.60 -1.71 13.80
N LYS A 159 14.39 -0.80 13.20
CA LYS A 159 15.02 -1.01 11.88
C LYS A 159 16.12 -2.06 11.91
N GLU A 160 16.63 -2.40 13.10
CA GLU A 160 17.59 -3.48 13.29
C GLU A 160 16.94 -4.86 13.21
N HIS A 161 15.60 -4.90 13.19
CA HIS A 161 14.77 -6.08 13.24
C HIS A 161 13.88 -6.16 11.98
N PRO A 162 14.35 -6.79 10.88
CA PRO A 162 13.63 -6.82 9.60
C PRO A 162 12.21 -7.39 9.69
N MET A 163 11.97 -8.30 10.63
CA MET A 163 10.68 -8.96 10.91
C MET A 163 9.58 -8.01 11.40
N THR A 164 9.93 -6.83 11.94
CA THR A 164 9.00 -5.99 12.69
C THR A 164 7.72 -5.67 11.94
N ALA A 165 7.85 -5.25 10.67
CA ALA A 165 6.69 -4.89 9.86
C ALA A 165 5.79 -6.10 9.55
N SER A 166 6.38 -7.28 9.34
CA SER A 166 5.64 -8.52 9.06
C SER A 166 4.84 -8.98 10.28
N LEU A 167 5.42 -8.84 11.49
CA LEU A 167 4.71 -9.10 12.74
C LEU A 167 3.53 -8.16 12.96
N VAL A 168 3.73 -6.85 12.75
CA VAL A 168 2.65 -5.85 12.87
C VAL A 168 1.53 -6.16 11.87
N LEU A 169 1.88 -6.50 10.62
CA LEU A 169 0.91 -6.87 9.58
C LEU A 169 0.12 -8.13 9.97
N PHE A 170 0.81 -9.18 10.43
CA PHE A 170 0.17 -10.41 10.87
C PHE A 170 -0.82 -10.14 12.00
N VAL A 171 -0.41 -9.35 12.99
CA VAL A 171 -1.32 -9.00 14.09
C VAL A 171 -2.54 -8.27 13.54
N ILE A 172 -2.37 -7.19 12.76
CA ILE A 172 -3.47 -6.42 12.19
C ILE A 172 -4.46 -7.28 11.39
N LYS A 173 -3.98 -8.22 10.58
CA LYS A 173 -4.83 -9.12 9.78
C LYS A 173 -5.70 -10.04 10.62
N ASN A 174 -5.29 -10.34 11.85
CA ASN A 174 -5.96 -11.30 12.73
C ASN A 174 -6.76 -10.64 13.87
N ILE A 175 -6.71 -9.30 14.01
CA ILE A 175 -7.54 -8.61 15.00
C ILE A 175 -9.01 -8.65 14.56
N ARG A 176 -9.89 -9.11 15.45
CA ARG A 176 -11.34 -9.03 15.25
C ARG A 176 -11.84 -7.63 15.62
N SER A 177 -12.98 -7.23 15.03
CA SER A 177 -13.53 -5.88 15.22
C SER A 177 -13.76 -5.51 16.70
N GLU A 178 -14.13 -6.49 17.53
CA GLU A 178 -14.36 -6.37 18.98
C GLU A 178 -13.09 -6.21 19.81
N ASP A 179 -11.97 -6.81 19.38
CA ASP A 179 -10.70 -6.81 20.10
C ASP A 179 -9.84 -5.57 19.83
N TYR A 180 -10.23 -4.74 18.86
CA TYR A 180 -9.47 -3.54 18.50
C TYR A 180 -9.32 -2.57 19.66
N GLU A 181 -10.30 -2.45 20.56
CA GLU A 181 -10.19 -1.54 21.71
C GLU A 181 -9.07 -1.96 22.67
N ASP A 182 -8.94 -3.27 22.91
CA ASP A 182 -7.94 -3.84 23.83
C ASP A 182 -6.52 -3.78 23.26
N LEU A 183 -6.39 -3.93 21.94
CA LEU A 183 -5.12 -3.93 21.22
C LEU A 183 -4.74 -2.57 20.65
N TRP A 184 -5.60 -1.55 20.76
CA TRP A 184 -5.39 -0.23 20.16
C TRP A 184 -4.06 0.42 20.59
N HIS A 185 -3.81 0.41 21.90
CA HIS A 185 -2.67 1.09 22.51
C HIS A 185 -1.31 0.53 22.06
N PRO A 186 -1.09 -0.80 22.02
CA PRO A 186 0.17 -1.34 21.50
C PRO A 186 0.31 -1.28 19.97
N VAL A 187 -0.78 -1.34 19.20
CA VAL A 187 -0.73 -1.43 17.73
C VAL A 187 -0.44 -0.09 17.05
N ILE A 188 -1.19 0.96 17.42
CA ILE A 188 -1.14 2.24 16.70
C ILE A 188 0.26 2.89 16.65
N PRO A 189 1.08 2.86 17.72
CA PRO A 189 2.44 3.37 17.65
C PRO A 189 3.27 2.74 16.54
N SER A 190 3.27 1.41 16.44
CA SER A 190 4.04 0.69 15.43
C SER A 190 3.55 0.97 14.01
N VAL A 191 2.22 1.05 13.82
CA VAL A 191 1.61 1.44 12.53
C VAL A 191 2.04 2.85 12.13
N MET A 192 1.95 3.82 13.05
CA MET A 192 2.34 5.20 12.79
C MET A 192 3.84 5.34 12.54
N SER A 193 4.67 4.65 13.31
CA SER A 193 6.12 4.66 13.15
C SER A 193 6.57 4.17 11.78
N LEU A 194 5.96 3.11 11.25
CA LEU A 194 6.23 2.61 9.90
C LEU A 194 5.73 3.60 8.82
N LEU A 195 4.54 4.16 9.00
CA LEU A 195 3.92 5.07 8.03
C LEU A 195 4.62 6.44 7.93
N ASP A 196 5.06 6.99 9.06
CA ASP A 196 5.73 8.29 9.15
C ASP A 196 7.25 8.21 8.93
N ASP A 197 7.81 7.03 8.68
CA ASP A 197 9.25 6.87 8.40
C ASP A 197 9.70 7.65 7.17
N TYR A 198 10.96 8.08 7.12
CA TYR A 198 11.47 8.83 5.97
C TYR A 198 11.85 7.96 4.77
N GLU A 199 12.05 6.65 4.94
CA GLU A 199 12.40 5.74 3.84
C GLU A 199 11.14 5.18 3.15
N ALA A 200 11.09 5.25 1.82
CA ALA A 200 9.91 4.86 1.04
C ALA A 200 9.47 3.41 1.29
N ARG A 201 10.41 2.47 1.41
CA ARG A 201 10.13 1.06 1.70
C ARG A 201 9.37 0.81 3.00
N TYR A 202 9.70 1.52 4.08
CA TYR A 202 8.98 1.38 5.35
C TYR A 202 7.62 2.07 5.27
N LYS A 203 7.53 3.21 4.57
CA LYS A 203 6.24 3.83 4.27
C LYS A 203 5.31 2.88 3.52
N ILE A 204 5.79 2.18 2.48
CA ILE A 204 4.97 1.22 1.73
C ILE A 204 4.44 0.13 2.66
N LYS A 205 5.29 -0.45 3.51
CA LYS A 205 4.86 -1.43 4.53
C LYS A 205 3.83 -0.83 5.48
N GLY A 206 4.05 0.39 5.97
CA GLY A 206 3.10 1.12 6.81
C GLY A 206 1.75 1.37 6.13
N VAL A 207 1.74 1.79 4.87
CA VAL A 207 0.51 2.00 4.09
C VAL A 207 -0.24 0.69 3.88
N ARG A 208 0.46 -0.40 3.54
CA ARG A 208 -0.16 -1.73 3.40
C ARG A 208 -0.80 -2.20 4.71
N ILE A 209 -0.11 -2.03 5.83
CA ILE A 209 -0.67 -2.32 7.17
C ILE A 209 -1.91 -1.48 7.45
N VAL A 210 -1.89 -0.18 7.12
CA VAL A 210 -3.07 0.69 7.27
C VAL A 210 -4.22 0.21 6.40
N SER A 211 -3.99 -0.17 5.14
CA SER A 211 -5.03 -0.71 4.26
C SER A 211 -5.71 -1.94 4.86
N GLU A 212 -4.93 -2.90 5.39
CA GLU A 212 -5.48 -4.07 6.08
C GLU A 212 -6.30 -3.69 7.31
N MET A 213 -5.77 -2.77 8.13
CA MET A 213 -6.48 -2.28 9.32
C MET A 213 -7.83 -1.65 8.97
N LEU A 214 -7.91 -0.88 7.88
CA LEU A 214 -9.13 -0.17 7.46
C LEU A 214 -10.28 -1.11 7.06
N HIS A 215 -10.01 -2.39 6.79
CA HIS A 215 -11.06 -3.35 6.46
C HIS A 215 -11.91 -3.76 7.67
N ILE A 216 -11.33 -3.81 8.87
CA ILE A 216 -11.97 -4.40 10.06
C ILE A 216 -12.14 -3.40 11.21
N VAL A 217 -11.30 -2.35 11.27
CA VAL A 217 -11.29 -1.39 12.37
C VAL A 217 -12.63 -0.65 12.55
N PRO A 218 -13.15 -0.55 13.79
CA PRO A 218 -14.36 0.23 14.03
C PRO A 218 -14.19 1.71 13.71
N LYS A 219 -15.02 2.25 12.80
CA LYS A 219 -15.01 3.68 12.42
C LYS A 219 -15.08 4.64 13.61
N MET A 220 -15.82 4.27 14.66
CA MET A 220 -16.00 5.09 15.86
C MET A 220 -14.71 5.18 16.68
N LEU A 221 -13.90 4.11 16.69
CA LEU A 221 -12.64 4.08 17.42
C LEU A 221 -11.61 5.02 16.76
N LEU A 222 -11.52 4.99 15.43
CA LEU A 222 -10.68 5.90 14.64
C LEU A 222 -11.01 7.38 14.93
N LYS A 223 -12.29 7.74 14.85
CA LYS A 223 -12.75 9.12 15.12
C LYS A 223 -12.55 9.55 16.56
N ARG A 224 -12.91 8.69 17.52
CA ARG A 224 -12.85 9.01 18.96
C ARG A 224 -11.41 9.20 19.44
N THR A 225 -10.44 8.51 18.82
CA THR A 225 -9.02 8.62 19.16
C THR A 225 -8.28 9.67 18.34
N GLY A 226 -8.92 10.21 17.29
CA GLY A 226 -8.35 11.20 16.36
C GLY A 226 -7.27 10.63 15.44
N VAL A 227 -7.19 9.29 15.34
CA VAL A 227 -6.22 8.58 14.50
C VAL A 227 -6.62 8.64 13.03
N ASP A 228 -7.91 8.77 12.72
CA ASP A 228 -8.38 9.08 11.36
C ASP A 228 -7.66 10.31 10.77
N GLY A 229 -7.68 11.42 11.50
CA GLY A 229 -7.03 12.66 11.08
C GLY A 229 -5.51 12.60 11.16
N LEU A 230 -4.93 11.65 11.88
CA LEU A 230 -3.48 11.43 11.89
C LEU A 230 -3.05 10.62 10.66
N LEU A 231 -3.72 9.50 10.38
CA LEU A 231 -3.51 8.67 9.20
C LEU A 231 -3.69 9.49 7.92
N LEU A 232 -4.72 10.33 7.84
CA LEU A 232 -4.95 11.18 6.67
C LEU A 232 -3.77 12.13 6.40
N VAL A 233 -3.19 12.71 7.45
CA VAL A 233 -2.01 13.59 7.32
C VAL A 233 -0.80 12.79 6.84
N SER A 234 -0.53 11.64 7.46
CA SER A 234 0.63 10.82 7.13
C SER A 234 0.55 10.20 5.73
N LEU A 235 -0.63 9.72 5.33
CA LEU A 235 -0.88 9.23 3.96
C LEU A 235 -0.72 10.34 2.91
N ASN A 236 -1.20 11.55 3.19
CA ASN A 236 -0.98 12.69 2.29
C ASN A 236 0.49 13.06 2.17
N LYS A 237 1.31 12.92 3.23
CA LYS A 237 2.76 13.14 3.14
C LYS A 237 3.44 12.16 2.19
N CYS A 238 2.94 10.92 2.06
CA CYS A 238 3.46 9.96 1.09
C CYS A 238 3.36 10.48 -0.35
N LEU A 239 2.39 11.35 -0.67
CA LEU A 239 2.23 11.94 -2.00
C LEU A 239 3.34 12.92 -2.38
N GLY A 240 4.08 13.44 -1.40
CA GLY A 240 5.27 14.27 -1.63
C GLY A 240 6.55 13.46 -1.90
N HIS A 241 6.48 12.13 -1.82
CA HIS A 241 7.62 11.24 -1.98
C HIS A 241 7.78 10.86 -3.46
N LEU A 242 8.48 11.71 -4.21
CA LEU A 242 8.47 11.67 -5.69
C LEU A 242 9.80 11.27 -6.35
N LYS A 243 10.88 11.16 -5.58
CA LYS A 243 12.25 11.02 -6.10
C LYS A 243 12.89 9.67 -5.85
N ASP A 244 12.20 8.80 -5.14
CA ASP A 244 12.69 7.48 -4.77
C ASP A 244 12.25 6.43 -5.81
N PRO A 245 13.02 5.36 -6.05
CA PRO A 245 12.65 4.30 -6.98
C PRO A 245 11.28 3.68 -6.68
N GLU A 246 10.91 3.61 -5.40
CA GLU A 246 9.66 3.02 -4.92
C GLU A 246 8.48 4.01 -4.92
N SER A 247 8.71 5.27 -5.33
CA SER A 247 7.67 6.31 -5.37
C SER A 247 6.41 5.89 -6.14
N PRO A 248 6.49 5.26 -7.34
CA PRO A 248 5.31 4.82 -8.06
C PRO A 248 4.44 3.84 -7.25
N GLU A 249 5.07 2.89 -6.56
CA GLU A 249 4.34 1.95 -5.71
C GLU A 249 3.72 2.65 -4.51
N LEU A 250 4.51 3.46 -3.80
CA LEU A 250 4.08 4.21 -2.62
C LEU A 250 2.86 5.09 -2.93
N LEU A 251 2.87 5.80 -4.05
CA LEU A 251 1.75 6.64 -4.49
C LEU A 251 0.48 5.81 -4.73
N ARG A 252 0.60 4.68 -5.42
CA ARG A 252 -0.53 3.79 -5.74
C ARG A 252 -1.22 3.30 -4.46
N VAL A 253 -0.43 2.79 -3.53
CA VAL A 253 -0.96 2.27 -2.26
C VAL A 253 -1.48 3.40 -1.36
N ALA A 254 -0.80 4.55 -1.32
CA ALA A 254 -1.20 5.67 -0.48
C ALA A 254 -2.51 6.33 -0.95
N ILE A 255 -2.70 6.51 -2.26
CA ILE A 255 -3.95 7.06 -2.81
C ILE A 255 -5.12 6.12 -2.49
N SER A 256 -4.95 4.81 -2.70
CA SER A 256 -5.97 3.80 -2.40
C SER A 256 -6.34 3.76 -0.90
N ALA A 257 -5.33 3.74 -0.03
CA ALA A 257 -5.51 3.76 1.42
C ALA A 257 -6.19 5.06 1.89
N THR A 258 -5.81 6.21 1.33
CA THR A 258 -6.41 7.51 1.66
C THR A 258 -7.87 7.56 1.25
N LEU A 259 -8.20 7.09 0.04
CA LEU A 259 -9.58 6.98 -0.40
C LEU A 259 -10.38 6.08 0.55
N SER A 260 -9.86 4.90 0.87
CA SER A 260 -10.53 3.95 1.78
C SER A 260 -10.79 4.55 3.16
N LEU A 261 -9.81 5.28 3.71
CA LEU A 261 -9.95 5.99 4.98
C LEU A 261 -11.05 7.06 4.91
N ILE A 262 -11.07 7.88 3.87
CA ILE A 262 -12.10 8.92 3.68
C ILE A 262 -13.48 8.26 3.58
N LEU A 263 -13.62 7.21 2.78
CA LEU A 263 -14.89 6.51 2.58
C LEU A 263 -15.40 5.84 3.87
N LEU A 264 -14.50 5.30 4.70
CA LEU A 264 -14.84 4.68 5.98
C LEU A 264 -15.26 5.71 7.03
N THR A 265 -14.58 6.86 7.06
CA THR A 265 -14.71 7.85 8.13
C THR A 265 -15.69 8.99 7.79
N THR A 266 -16.17 9.09 6.57
CA THR A 266 -17.12 10.15 6.17
C THR A 266 -18.40 9.59 5.57
N GLU A 267 -19.51 10.29 5.78
CA GLU A 267 -20.80 9.88 5.25
C GLU A 267 -20.97 10.40 3.82
N HIS A 268 -21.68 9.62 3.00
CA HIS A 268 -21.97 9.97 1.61
C HIS A 268 -22.75 11.29 1.52
N GLY A 269 -22.38 12.17 0.60
CA GLY A 269 -23.05 13.47 0.40
C GLY A 269 -22.71 14.56 1.41
N THR A 270 -21.83 14.30 2.39
CA THR A 270 -21.39 15.34 3.34
C THR A 270 -20.34 16.26 2.72
N ALA A 271 -20.35 17.54 3.12
CA ALA A 271 -19.32 18.50 2.73
C ALA A 271 -17.91 18.05 3.14
N GLN A 272 -17.79 17.45 4.34
CA GLN A 272 -16.52 16.88 4.82
C GLN A 272 -15.95 15.85 3.84
N ARG A 273 -16.77 14.89 3.38
CA ARG A 273 -16.33 13.88 2.41
C ARG A 273 -15.88 14.53 1.11
N PHE A 274 -16.69 15.45 0.59
CA PHE A 274 -16.38 16.15 -0.64
C PHE A 274 -15.06 16.91 -0.54
N ASP A 275 -14.86 17.68 0.53
CA ASP A 275 -13.64 18.47 0.75
C ASP A 275 -12.40 17.58 0.88
N GLN A 276 -12.50 16.45 1.59
CA GLN A 276 -11.37 15.51 1.73
C GLN A 276 -11.02 14.82 0.41
N LEU A 277 -12.01 14.41 -0.40
CA LEU A 277 -11.77 13.84 -1.72
C LEU A 277 -11.20 14.89 -2.69
N CYS A 278 -11.68 16.13 -2.62
CA CYS A 278 -11.15 17.26 -3.36
C CYS A 278 -9.70 17.59 -2.97
N ALA A 279 -9.35 17.50 -1.68
CA ALA A 279 -7.98 17.70 -1.23
C ALA A 279 -7.05 16.59 -1.76
N LEU A 280 -7.49 15.33 -1.74
CA LEU A 280 -6.72 14.21 -2.30
C LEU A 280 -6.47 14.39 -3.80
N LEU A 281 -7.50 14.71 -4.58
CA LEU A 281 -7.37 14.90 -6.03
C LEU A 281 -6.62 16.20 -6.37
N GLY A 282 -7.05 17.31 -5.79
CA GLY A 282 -6.61 18.66 -6.12
C GLY A 282 -5.24 19.00 -5.57
N ASP A 283 -5.05 18.90 -4.26
CA ASP A 283 -3.79 19.30 -3.62
C ASP A 283 -2.76 18.17 -3.68
N GLY A 284 -3.21 16.93 -3.43
CA GLY A 284 -2.37 15.73 -3.47
C GLY A 284 -1.92 15.38 -4.88
N ILE A 285 -2.83 14.85 -5.71
CA ILE A 285 -2.46 14.30 -7.02
C ILE A 285 -2.08 15.41 -8.01
N ILE A 286 -3.01 16.35 -8.27
CA ILE A 286 -2.79 17.41 -9.28
C ILE A 286 -1.74 18.40 -8.79
N GLY A 287 -1.94 18.96 -7.60
CA GLY A 287 -1.13 20.04 -7.05
C GLY A 287 0.29 19.63 -6.69
N THR A 288 0.48 18.41 -6.19
CA THR A 288 1.79 17.90 -5.78
C THR A 288 2.38 17.00 -6.85
N VAL A 289 1.79 15.82 -7.10
CA VAL A 289 2.43 14.80 -7.94
C VAL A 289 2.61 15.28 -9.39
N TRP A 290 1.54 15.76 -10.02
CA TRP A 290 1.59 16.15 -11.43
C TRP A 290 2.40 17.43 -11.67
N THR A 291 2.37 18.37 -10.74
CA THR A 291 3.19 19.58 -10.81
C THR A 291 4.69 19.29 -10.71
N TYR A 292 5.10 18.37 -9.85
CA TYR A 292 6.52 18.17 -9.51
C TYR A 292 7.15 16.92 -10.12
N ALA A 293 6.37 16.00 -10.70
CA ALA A 293 6.85 14.76 -11.30
C ALA A 293 6.23 14.46 -12.68
N SER A 294 5.84 15.49 -13.44
CA SER A 294 5.28 15.36 -14.79
C SER A 294 6.18 14.58 -15.76
N ASP A 295 7.49 14.60 -15.54
CA ASP A 295 8.47 14.00 -16.44
C ASP A 295 8.68 12.50 -16.23
N SER A 296 8.18 11.93 -15.12
CA SER A 296 8.26 10.50 -14.81
C SER A 296 7.00 9.77 -15.24
N PHE A 297 7.11 8.94 -16.29
CA PHE A 297 5.97 8.14 -16.75
C PHE A 297 5.50 7.15 -15.69
N GLU A 298 6.39 6.60 -14.86
CA GLU A 298 6.05 5.61 -13.83
C GLU A 298 5.23 6.25 -12.71
N VAL A 299 5.60 7.45 -12.28
CA VAL A 299 4.88 8.24 -11.28
C VAL A 299 3.51 8.68 -11.80
N ILE A 300 3.46 9.21 -13.02
CA ILE A 300 2.19 9.59 -13.65
C ILE A 300 1.29 8.36 -13.81
N LEU A 301 1.82 7.24 -14.32
CA LEU A 301 1.09 5.99 -14.46
C LEU A 301 0.48 5.54 -13.13
N ALA A 302 1.27 5.52 -12.05
CA ALA A 302 0.78 5.15 -10.72
C ALA A 302 -0.40 5.98 -10.25
N THR A 303 -0.35 7.31 -10.46
CA THR A 303 -1.49 8.17 -10.10
C THR A 303 -2.70 7.96 -11.00
N VAL A 304 -2.50 7.83 -12.32
CA VAL A 304 -3.59 7.64 -13.30
C VAL A 304 -4.33 6.33 -13.06
N GLU A 305 -3.60 5.26 -12.71
CA GLU A 305 -4.20 3.98 -12.31
C GLU A 305 -5.10 4.09 -11.08
N ALA A 306 -4.73 4.93 -10.12
CA ALA A 306 -5.48 5.13 -8.88
C ALA A 306 -6.66 6.11 -9.02
N LEU A 307 -6.78 6.84 -10.14
CA LEU A 307 -7.81 7.87 -10.34
C LEU A 307 -9.25 7.34 -10.42
N PRO A 308 -9.57 6.25 -11.16
CA PRO A 308 -10.96 5.91 -11.45
C PRO A 308 -11.83 5.69 -10.19
N PRO A 309 -11.39 4.97 -9.14
CA PRO A 309 -12.15 4.85 -7.91
C PRO A 309 -12.38 6.19 -7.20
N LEU A 310 -11.38 7.07 -7.19
CA LEU A 310 -11.47 8.41 -6.59
C LEU A 310 -12.46 9.30 -7.37
N MET A 311 -12.41 9.26 -8.71
CA MET A 311 -13.32 10.02 -9.57
C MET A 311 -14.77 9.60 -9.36
N LYS A 312 -15.04 8.28 -9.31
CA LYS A 312 -16.37 7.74 -9.01
C LYS A 312 -16.86 8.16 -7.61
N ALA A 313 -15.96 8.25 -6.63
CA ALA A 313 -16.32 8.70 -5.29
C ALA A 313 -16.64 10.21 -5.23
N LEU A 314 -16.07 11.01 -6.13
CA LEU A 314 -16.34 12.45 -6.29
C LEU A 314 -17.55 12.76 -7.17
N ASP A 315 -17.94 11.84 -8.05
CA ASP A 315 -19.03 12.01 -9.02
C ASP A 315 -18.83 13.31 -9.84
N ILE A 316 -19.88 14.05 -10.16
CA ILE A 316 -19.88 15.35 -10.85
C ILE A 316 -18.94 16.40 -10.19
N GLY A 317 -18.52 16.18 -8.95
CA GLY A 317 -17.52 16.99 -8.26
C GLY A 317 -16.19 17.14 -9.02
N ILE A 318 -15.82 16.14 -9.83
CA ILE A 318 -14.61 16.20 -10.66
C ILE A 318 -14.67 17.29 -11.74
N ALA A 319 -15.86 17.84 -12.03
CA ALA A 319 -16.06 18.90 -13.02
C ALA A 319 -15.15 20.12 -12.77
N ARG A 320 -14.83 20.40 -11.50
CA ARG A 320 -13.93 21.48 -11.06
C ARG A 320 -12.51 21.32 -11.58
N TYR A 321 -12.09 20.08 -11.87
CA TYR A 321 -10.72 19.72 -12.23
C TYR A 321 -10.57 19.36 -13.72
N LEU A 322 -11.62 19.46 -14.55
CA LEU A 322 -11.55 19.09 -15.97
C LEU A 322 -10.42 19.78 -16.74
N LYS A 323 -10.10 21.03 -16.38
CA LYS A 323 -8.99 21.78 -16.98
C LYS A 323 -7.61 21.17 -16.74
N ALA A 324 -7.43 20.43 -15.64
CA ALA A 324 -6.21 19.70 -15.35
C ALA A 324 -6.29 18.25 -15.84
N LEU A 325 -7.42 17.58 -15.59
CA LEU A 325 -7.62 16.17 -15.91
C LEU A 325 -7.59 15.90 -17.41
N ILE A 326 -8.35 16.65 -18.21
CA ILE A 326 -8.47 16.35 -19.65
C ILE A 326 -7.11 16.48 -20.36
N PRO A 327 -6.35 17.59 -20.22
CA PRO A 327 -5.03 17.67 -20.85
C PRO A 327 -4.07 16.57 -20.38
N GLN A 328 -4.05 16.27 -19.08
CA GLN A 328 -3.15 15.24 -18.53
C GLN A 328 -3.46 13.84 -19.08
N LEU A 329 -4.73 13.49 -19.25
CA LEU A 329 -5.15 12.18 -19.76
C LEU A 329 -5.07 12.07 -21.28
N VAL A 330 -5.19 13.19 -21.99
CA VAL A 330 -5.11 13.22 -23.46
C VAL A 330 -3.65 13.29 -23.94
N HIS A 331 -2.77 14.00 -23.23
CA HIS A 331 -1.38 14.19 -23.64
C HIS A 331 -0.61 12.87 -23.93
N PRO A 332 -0.72 11.80 -23.11
CA PRO A 332 -0.12 10.49 -23.39
C PRO A 332 -0.50 9.87 -24.74
N LEU A 333 -1.65 10.25 -25.30
CA LEU A 333 -2.18 9.74 -26.56
C LEU A 333 -1.53 10.39 -27.78
N TYR A 334 -0.88 11.55 -27.61
CA TYR A 334 -0.20 12.20 -28.71
C TYR A 334 1.07 11.44 -29.11
N PRO A 335 1.28 11.17 -30.41
CA PRO A 335 2.49 10.51 -30.87
C PRO A 335 3.70 11.40 -30.58
N ASN A 336 4.69 10.82 -29.89
CA ASN A 336 5.96 11.48 -29.60
C ASN A 336 7.10 10.62 -30.12
N SER A 337 7.78 11.09 -31.17
CA SER A 337 8.88 10.38 -31.82
C SER A 337 10.18 10.39 -31.00
N VAL A 338 10.36 11.37 -30.11
CA VAL A 338 11.57 11.54 -29.30
C VAL A 338 11.51 10.67 -28.05
N ARG A 339 10.35 10.66 -27.39
CA ARG A 339 10.12 9.85 -26.20
C ARG A 339 8.74 9.19 -26.30
N PRO A 340 8.67 7.98 -26.90
CA PRO A 340 7.41 7.25 -27.02
C PRO A 340 6.76 7.02 -25.66
N THR A 341 5.47 7.33 -25.55
CA THR A 341 4.68 7.06 -24.35
C THR A 341 4.49 5.54 -24.21
N PRO A 342 4.71 4.96 -23.02
CA PRO A 342 4.39 3.56 -22.78
C PRO A 342 2.92 3.25 -23.05
N ILE A 343 2.64 2.14 -23.76
CA ILE A 343 1.26 1.71 -24.08
C ILE A 343 0.42 1.56 -22.82
N VAL A 344 1.00 1.05 -21.73
CA VAL A 344 0.33 0.90 -20.43
C VAL A 344 -0.20 2.24 -19.91
N LEU A 345 0.55 3.34 -20.07
CA LEU A 345 0.10 4.67 -19.68
C LEU A 345 -1.02 5.18 -20.59
N GLN A 346 -0.97 4.90 -21.89
CA GLN A 346 -2.05 5.25 -22.83
C GLN A 346 -3.35 4.52 -22.46
N LYS A 347 -3.28 3.21 -22.21
CA LYS A 347 -4.42 2.39 -21.78
C LYS A 347 -5.07 2.95 -20.51
N HIS A 348 -4.29 3.18 -19.45
CA HIS A 348 -4.82 3.72 -18.19
C HIS A 348 -5.32 5.15 -18.32
N SER A 349 -4.72 5.97 -19.18
CA SER A 349 -5.21 7.32 -19.46
C SER A 349 -6.59 7.29 -20.12
N LEU A 350 -6.83 6.35 -21.05
CA LEU A 350 -8.16 6.15 -21.66
C LEU A 350 -9.19 5.63 -20.65
N ILE A 351 -8.80 4.70 -19.76
CA ILE A 351 -9.69 4.19 -18.69
C ILE A 351 -10.13 5.32 -17.76
N ALA A 352 -9.18 6.15 -17.33
CA ALA A 352 -9.48 7.33 -16.52
C ALA A 352 -10.33 8.34 -17.31
N LEU A 353 -10.04 8.55 -18.60
CA LEU A 353 -10.79 9.48 -19.45
C LEU A 353 -12.24 9.05 -19.65
N VAL A 354 -12.49 7.75 -19.88
CA VAL A 354 -13.85 7.17 -19.92
C VAL A 354 -14.57 7.40 -18.60
N THR A 355 -13.87 7.24 -17.47
CA THR A 355 -14.45 7.52 -16.15
C THR A 355 -14.84 9.00 -16.05
N VAL A 356 -13.96 9.92 -16.45
CA VAL A 356 -14.29 11.37 -16.47
C VAL A 356 -15.49 11.67 -17.39
N ILE A 357 -15.57 11.07 -18.57
CA ILE A 357 -16.69 11.27 -19.50
C ILE A 357 -18.01 10.83 -18.86
N ASN A 358 -18.01 9.70 -18.16
CA ASN A 358 -19.21 9.15 -17.54
C ASN A 358 -19.68 9.99 -16.35
N GLU A 359 -18.78 10.29 -15.40
CA GLU A 359 -19.13 11.06 -14.18
C GLU A 359 -19.39 12.56 -14.48
N CYS A 360 -18.84 13.11 -15.57
CA CYS A 360 -18.98 14.52 -15.96
C CYS A 360 -19.67 14.75 -17.31
N SER A 361 -20.54 13.82 -17.73
CA SER A 361 -21.28 13.91 -19.00
C SER A 361 -21.90 15.30 -19.27
N PRO A 362 -22.56 15.98 -18.30
CA PRO A 362 -23.16 17.30 -18.55
C PRO A 362 -22.17 18.43 -18.86
N ARG A 363 -20.88 18.25 -18.53
CA ARG A 363 -19.82 19.26 -18.65
C ARG A 363 -18.76 18.90 -19.69
N ILE A 364 -18.81 17.70 -20.27
CA ILE A 364 -17.79 17.21 -21.20
C ILE A 364 -17.88 17.83 -22.60
N GLY A 365 -19.02 18.45 -22.95
CA GLY A 365 -19.25 19.01 -24.29
C GLY A 365 -18.23 20.07 -24.74
N GLY A 366 -17.63 20.82 -23.80
CA GLY A 366 -16.56 21.77 -24.12
C GLY A 366 -15.19 21.12 -24.40
N TRP A 367 -15.02 19.86 -24.00
CA TRP A 367 -13.76 19.10 -24.10
C TRP A 367 -13.74 18.09 -25.24
N LYS A 368 -14.89 17.86 -25.89
CA LYS A 368 -15.05 16.86 -26.96
C LYS A 368 -14.00 16.98 -28.07
N GLY A 369 -13.64 18.20 -28.47
CA GLY A 369 -12.65 18.44 -29.54
C GLY A 369 -11.25 17.97 -29.13
N THR A 370 -10.82 18.31 -27.91
CA THR A 370 -9.52 17.89 -27.36
C THR A 370 -9.45 16.37 -27.22
N ILE A 371 -10.53 15.74 -26.73
CA ILE A 371 -10.58 14.28 -26.56
C ILE A 371 -10.49 13.57 -27.93
N LEU A 372 -11.28 14.01 -28.91
CA LEU A 372 -11.28 13.41 -30.26
C LEU A 372 -9.94 13.61 -30.98
N ASP A 373 -9.31 14.77 -30.84
CA ASP A 373 -7.99 15.03 -31.43
C ASP A 373 -6.93 14.06 -30.89
N GLY A 374 -6.87 13.85 -29.56
CA GLY A 374 -5.93 12.90 -28.98
C GLY A 374 -6.22 11.44 -29.35
N VAL A 375 -7.49 11.02 -29.27
CA VAL A 375 -7.91 9.66 -29.65
C VAL A 375 -7.62 9.40 -31.13
N GLY A 376 -7.92 10.36 -32.00
CA GLY A 376 -7.69 10.25 -33.45
C GLY A 376 -6.21 10.16 -33.80
N ARG A 377 -5.36 10.99 -33.19
CA ARG A 377 -3.90 10.93 -33.41
C ARG A 377 -3.29 9.62 -32.92
N CYS A 378 -3.71 9.14 -31.75
CA CYS A 378 -3.29 7.85 -31.23
C CYS A 378 -3.70 6.71 -32.18
N TRP A 379 -4.94 6.74 -32.68
CA TRP A 379 -5.43 5.77 -33.64
C TRP A 379 -4.59 5.73 -34.93
N VAL A 380 -4.29 6.89 -35.52
CA VAL A 380 -3.46 6.98 -36.74
C VAL A 380 -2.06 6.43 -36.47
N ALA A 381 -1.44 6.82 -35.36
CA ALA A 381 -0.11 6.34 -34.99
C ALA A 381 -0.06 4.82 -34.81
N LEU A 382 -1.15 4.18 -34.39
CA LEU A 382 -1.24 2.72 -34.27
C LEU A 382 -1.40 2.00 -35.62
N GLN A 383 -1.91 2.67 -36.66
CA GLN A 383 -2.00 2.09 -38.01
C GLN A 383 -0.63 2.03 -38.69
N ASP A 384 0.28 2.92 -38.30
CA ASP A 384 1.65 2.96 -38.82
C ASP A 384 2.56 1.87 -38.19
N VAL A 385 2.08 1.13 -37.18
CA VAL A 385 2.81 0.06 -36.49
C VAL A 385 2.46 -1.31 -37.08
N ASP A 386 3.47 -2.14 -37.36
CA ASP A 386 3.32 -3.46 -37.96
C ASP A 386 2.40 -4.38 -37.12
N PRO A 387 1.25 -4.85 -37.68
CA PRO A 387 0.24 -5.62 -36.96
C PRO A 387 0.70 -7.04 -36.57
N SER A 388 1.82 -7.55 -37.10
CA SER A 388 2.33 -8.89 -36.80
C SER A 388 2.97 -9.04 -35.41
N ARG A 389 3.06 -7.96 -34.63
CA ARG A 389 3.89 -7.89 -33.41
C ARG A 389 3.20 -7.46 -32.11
N ASN A 390 1.89 -7.18 -32.08
CA ASN A 390 1.38 -6.34 -30.99
C ASN A 390 -0.05 -6.65 -30.49
N ASP A 391 -0.20 -7.66 -29.62
CA ASP A 391 -1.45 -7.96 -28.89
C ASP A 391 -1.93 -6.74 -28.05
N ASP A 392 -0.98 -6.03 -27.44
CA ASP A 392 -1.23 -4.80 -26.68
C ASP A 392 -1.86 -3.66 -27.51
N GLY A 393 -1.62 -3.66 -28.83
CA GLY A 393 -2.16 -2.68 -29.75
C GLY A 393 -3.66 -2.86 -30.02
N GLU A 394 -4.16 -4.11 -30.02
CA GLU A 394 -5.58 -4.38 -30.22
C GLU A 394 -6.42 -4.00 -28.99
N GLU A 395 -5.91 -4.28 -27.78
CA GLU A 395 -6.56 -3.83 -26.55
C GLU A 395 -6.64 -2.29 -26.51
N LEU A 396 -5.56 -1.60 -26.91
CA LEU A 396 -5.54 -0.15 -26.98
C LEU A 396 -6.55 0.39 -28.01
N LYS A 397 -6.65 -0.24 -29.19
CA LYS A 397 -7.67 0.10 -30.21
C LYS A 397 -9.09 -0.05 -29.65
N GLU A 398 -9.36 -1.09 -28.87
CA GLU A 398 -10.69 -1.27 -28.27
C GLU A 398 -10.99 -0.18 -27.22
N LEU A 399 -10.01 0.21 -26.40
CA LEU A 399 -10.17 1.33 -25.46
C LEU A 399 -10.40 2.66 -26.19
N LEU A 400 -9.75 2.92 -27.31
CA LEU A 400 -10.00 4.10 -28.15
C LEU A 400 -11.45 4.09 -28.68
N ARG A 401 -11.92 2.96 -29.23
CA ARG A 401 -13.31 2.81 -29.70
C ARG A 401 -14.32 3.01 -28.58
N ARG A 402 -14.07 2.41 -27.42
CA ARG A 402 -14.89 2.59 -26.21
C ARG A 402 -14.97 4.05 -25.81
N THR A 403 -13.83 4.75 -25.81
CA THR A 403 -13.76 6.19 -25.46
C THR A 403 -14.63 7.03 -26.39
N CYS A 404 -14.57 6.79 -27.71
CA CYS A 404 -15.45 7.46 -28.68
C CYS A 404 -16.94 7.15 -28.45
N ARG A 405 -17.28 5.90 -28.12
CA ARG A 405 -18.67 5.49 -27.84
C ARG A 405 -19.23 6.21 -26.61
N GLU A 406 -18.48 6.23 -25.51
CA GLU A 406 -18.91 6.91 -24.29
C GLU A 406 -18.98 8.44 -24.50
N LEU A 407 -18.05 9.01 -25.25
CA LEU A 407 -18.11 10.43 -25.60
C LEU A 407 -19.34 10.76 -26.47
N ALA A 408 -19.71 9.90 -27.42
CA ALA A 408 -20.90 10.07 -28.25
C ALA A 408 -22.18 9.97 -27.41
N ASN A 409 -22.24 9.02 -26.46
CA ASN A 409 -23.34 8.88 -25.51
C ASN A 409 -23.48 10.14 -24.64
N ALA A 410 -22.37 10.64 -24.10
CA ALA A 410 -22.37 11.82 -23.24
C ALA A 410 -22.61 13.13 -24.02
N CYS A 411 -22.26 13.17 -25.31
CA CYS A 411 -22.37 14.35 -26.16
C CYS A 411 -22.81 13.99 -27.58
N PRO A 412 -24.12 13.84 -27.84
CA PRO A 412 -24.65 13.45 -29.16
C PRO A 412 -24.23 14.38 -30.31
N SER A 413 -23.92 15.64 -30.01
CA SER A 413 -23.37 16.62 -30.97
C SER A 413 -22.03 16.20 -31.61
N VAL A 414 -21.32 15.21 -31.05
CA VAL A 414 -20.11 14.63 -31.64
C VAL A 414 -20.44 13.83 -32.90
N VAL A 415 -21.57 13.12 -32.92
CA VAL A 415 -22.01 12.32 -34.06
C VAL A 415 -22.48 13.22 -35.20
N GLN A 416 -23.24 14.28 -34.88
CA GLN A 416 -23.76 15.24 -35.85
C GLN A 416 -22.66 16.03 -36.57
N ALA A 417 -21.54 16.31 -35.91
CA ALA A 417 -20.40 17.00 -36.53
C ALA A 417 -19.63 16.12 -37.53
N GLY A 418 -19.67 14.80 -37.38
CA GLY A 418 -19.07 13.85 -38.33
C GLY A 418 -19.87 13.73 -39.64
N GLU A 419 -21.19 13.82 -39.57
CA GLU A 419 -22.07 13.75 -40.75
C GLU A 419 -21.97 15.01 -41.63
N ALA A 420 -21.71 16.18 -41.03
CA ALA A 420 -21.56 17.43 -41.78
C ALA A 420 -20.29 17.51 -42.64
N HIS A 421 -19.24 16.74 -42.31
CA HIS A 421 -18.00 16.67 -43.11
C HIS A 421 -17.95 15.48 -44.09
N ALA A 422 -18.90 14.55 -44.03
CA ALA A 422 -19.02 13.46 -44.99
C ALA A 422 -19.76 13.85 -46.29
N PHE A 423 -20.29 15.07 -46.37
CA PHE A 423 -20.98 15.64 -47.54
C PHE A 423 -20.34 16.95 -48.04
N GLY A 424 -19.04 17.17 -47.78
CA GLY A 424 -18.28 18.34 -48.25
C GLY A 424 -17.19 17.97 -49.25
#